data_AF-A0A0L0ULM2-F1
#
_entry.id   AF-A0A0L0ULM2-F1
#
_cell.length_a   1.000
_cell.length_b   1.000
_cell.length_c   1.000
_cell.angle_alpha   90.00
_cell.angle_beta   90.00
_cell.angle_gamma   90.00
#
_symmetry.space_group_name_H-M   'P 1'
#
loop_
_entity.id
_entity.type
_entity.pdbx_description
1 polymer ?
#
loop_
_entity_poly.entity_id
_entity_poly.type
_entity_poly.pdbx_seq_one_letter_code
_entity_poly.pdbx_strand_id
1 'polypeptide(L)'
;MGPVSSWPGRRRTPMDSPAAARRRTLACEARDEPHLPADSGPVCARLFPQLPAAVQPWEDERSVLSRILRRPPEPGDVQELLCGPRPDDLPDEPIHRRRILEQAKINRSEFVEMVETILNSKEADEREDQLHD
;
A
#
# COMPACT_ATOMS: atom_id res chain seq x y z
N MET A 1 3.12 -73.03 -1.02
CA MET A 1 1.89 -72.35 -1.52
C MET A 1 0.98 -72.13 -0.31
N GLY A 2 1.01 -70.93 0.26
CA GLY A 2 0.15 -70.50 1.37
C GLY A 2 -0.77 -69.37 0.91
N PRO A 3 -2.02 -69.29 1.40
CA PRO A 3 -3.06 -68.46 0.79
C PRO A 3 -2.95 -66.97 1.13
N VAL A 4 -3.51 -66.21 0.19
CA VAL A 4 -3.59 -64.76 0.11
C VAL A 4 -4.35 -64.16 1.31
N SER A 5 -3.76 -63.19 2.00
CA SER A 5 -4.46 -62.42 3.03
C SER A 5 -5.25 -61.30 2.38
N SER A 6 -6.56 -61.55 2.32
CA SER A 6 -7.63 -60.70 1.81
C SER A 6 -7.74 -59.36 2.57
N TRP A 7 -7.78 -58.27 1.82
CA TRP A 7 -8.12 -56.93 2.30
C TRP A 7 -9.65 -56.79 2.42
N PRO A 8 -10.21 -56.35 3.55
CA PRO A 8 -11.60 -55.91 3.57
C PRO A 8 -11.71 -54.48 3.06
N GLY A 9 -12.20 -54.36 1.82
CA GLY A 9 -12.69 -53.11 1.25
C GLY A 9 -13.86 -52.55 2.06
N ARG A 10 -13.80 -51.25 2.37
CA ARG A 10 -14.94 -50.49 2.88
C ARG A 10 -15.41 -49.52 1.79
N ARG A 11 -16.69 -49.67 1.46
CA ARG A 11 -17.41 -49.09 0.33
C ARG A 11 -17.51 -47.56 0.44
N ARG A 12 -17.39 -46.88 -0.70
CA ARG A 12 -17.84 -45.50 -0.90
C ARG A 12 -19.36 -45.47 -0.93
N THR A 13 -19.94 -44.49 -0.24
CA THR A 13 -21.31 -44.00 -0.52
C THR A 13 -21.22 -42.49 -0.77
N PRO A 14 -21.87 -41.96 -1.83
CA PRO A 14 -21.96 -40.54 -2.09
C PRO A 14 -23.24 -39.97 -1.48
N MET A 15 -23.21 -38.75 -0.95
CA MET A 15 -24.39 -37.88 -0.89
C MET A 15 -23.97 -36.42 -0.59
N ASP A 16 -24.25 -35.58 -1.59
CA ASP A 16 -24.76 -34.22 -1.54
C ASP A 16 -24.20 -33.16 -0.57
N SER A 17 -23.48 -32.20 -1.17
CA SER A 17 -23.62 -30.75 -0.90
C SER A 17 -25.09 -30.33 -1.02
N PRO A 18 -25.59 -29.21 -0.43
CA PRO A 18 -24.87 -27.95 -0.15
C PRO A 18 -25.28 -27.23 1.16
N ALA A 19 -24.46 -26.30 1.66
CA ALA A 19 -24.96 -25.09 2.34
C ALA A 19 -23.81 -24.10 2.63
N ALA A 20 -23.98 -22.88 2.14
CA ALA A 20 -23.10 -21.75 2.37
C ALA A 20 -22.94 -21.44 3.87
N ALA A 21 -21.75 -21.70 4.41
CA ALA A 21 -21.36 -21.24 5.73
C ALA A 21 -21.07 -19.73 5.65
N ARG A 22 -22.02 -18.95 6.15
CA ARG A 22 -21.93 -17.50 6.36
C ARG A 22 -20.68 -17.18 7.17
N ARG A 23 -19.70 -16.52 6.55
CA ARG A 23 -18.54 -15.96 7.26
C ARG A 23 -19.06 -14.81 8.14
N ARG A 24 -19.09 -15.01 9.46
CA ARG A 24 -19.16 -13.91 10.43
C ARG A 24 -17.78 -13.27 10.45
N THR A 25 -17.65 -12.10 9.83
CA THR A 25 -16.58 -11.16 10.13
C THR A 25 -16.83 -10.62 11.53
N LEU A 26 -15.97 -11.00 12.48
CA LEU A 26 -15.81 -10.26 13.73
C LEU A 26 -15.24 -8.89 13.35
N ALA A 27 -16.03 -7.84 13.58
CA ALA A 27 -15.60 -6.47 13.47
C ALA A 27 -14.41 -6.26 14.43
N CYS A 28 -13.30 -5.76 13.90
CA CYS A 28 -12.22 -5.24 14.72
C CYS A 28 -12.81 -4.13 15.61
N GLU A 29 -12.64 -4.28 16.92
CA GLU A 29 -12.88 -3.23 17.90
C GLU A 29 -12.18 -1.94 17.43
N ALA A 30 -12.99 -0.91 17.21
CA ALA A 30 -12.54 0.45 17.00
C ALA A 30 -11.75 0.89 18.25
N ARG A 31 -10.43 0.84 18.16
CA ARG A 31 -9.59 1.61 19.08
C ARG A 31 -9.84 3.08 18.78
N ASP A 32 -10.22 3.79 19.82
CA ASP A 32 -10.38 5.24 19.96
C ASP A 32 -9.45 6.03 19.00
N GLU A 33 -9.93 6.28 17.79
CA GLU A 33 -9.34 7.20 16.84
C GLU A 33 -9.88 8.59 17.22
N PRO A 34 -9.02 9.62 17.41
CA PRO A 34 -9.51 10.96 17.65
C PRO A 34 -10.42 11.34 16.48
N HIS A 35 -11.68 11.60 16.80
CA HIS A 35 -12.76 11.92 15.87
C HIS A 35 -12.39 13.13 15.02
N LEU A 36 -11.75 12.89 13.88
CA LEU A 36 -11.59 13.91 12.86
C LEU A 36 -12.98 14.23 12.31
N PRO A 37 -13.33 15.53 12.15
CA PRO A 37 -14.64 15.93 11.68
C PRO A 37 -14.92 15.33 10.29
N ALA A 38 -16.18 14.95 10.07
CA ALA A 38 -16.69 14.26 8.88
C ALA A 38 -16.48 14.99 7.54
N ASP A 39 -15.99 16.24 7.56
CA ASP A 39 -15.57 17.01 6.39
C ASP A 39 -14.18 16.62 5.85
N SER A 40 -13.65 15.47 6.27
CA SER A 40 -12.36 14.94 5.80
C SER A 40 -12.49 14.19 4.49
N GLY A 41 -12.95 14.93 3.48
CA GLY A 41 -12.70 14.57 2.09
C GLY A 41 -11.19 14.33 1.86
N PRO A 42 -10.81 13.56 0.83
CA PRO A 42 -9.42 13.26 0.56
C PRO A 42 -8.61 14.56 0.50
N VAL A 43 -7.42 14.58 1.10
CA VAL A 43 -6.52 15.75 1.15
C VAL A 43 -6.38 16.39 -0.23
N CYS A 44 -6.36 15.56 -1.26
CA CYS A 44 -6.41 15.97 -2.67
C CYS A 44 -7.65 16.81 -3.04
N ALA A 45 -8.86 16.39 -2.68
CA ALA A 45 -10.08 17.16 -2.94
C ALA A 45 -10.14 18.48 -2.17
N ARG A 46 -9.45 18.58 -1.02
CA ARG A 46 -9.34 19.83 -0.24
C ARG A 46 -8.33 20.80 -0.86
N LEU A 47 -7.22 20.28 -1.38
CA LEU A 47 -6.20 21.09 -2.06
C LEU A 47 -6.61 21.49 -3.48
N PHE A 48 -7.47 20.69 -4.13
CA PHE A 48 -7.88 20.88 -5.52
C PHE A 48 -9.38 20.61 -5.70
N PRO A 49 -10.24 21.58 -5.33
CA PRO A 49 -11.69 21.41 -5.43
C PRO A 49 -12.22 21.36 -6.88
N GLN A 50 -11.40 21.76 -7.86
CA GLN A 50 -11.78 21.87 -9.26
C GLN A 50 -11.51 20.59 -10.09
N LEU A 51 -10.84 19.59 -9.51
CA LEU A 51 -10.44 18.39 -10.24
C LEU A 51 -11.58 17.34 -10.24
N PRO A 52 -11.94 16.74 -11.39
CA PRO A 52 -12.98 15.71 -11.43
C PRO A 52 -12.58 14.53 -10.54
N ALA A 53 -13.51 14.07 -9.70
CA ALA A 53 -13.31 13.09 -8.63
C ALA A 53 -12.79 11.69 -9.06
N ALA A 54 -12.53 11.47 -10.35
CA ALA A 54 -12.15 10.18 -10.93
C ALA A 54 -10.66 10.06 -11.32
N VAL A 55 -9.88 11.15 -11.29
CA VAL A 55 -8.43 11.11 -11.58
C VAL A 55 -7.70 11.65 -10.37
N GLN A 56 -6.81 10.86 -9.76
CA GLN A 56 -5.93 11.44 -8.76
C GLN A 56 -4.91 12.30 -9.50
N PRO A 57 -4.73 13.58 -9.13
CA PRO A 57 -3.70 14.41 -9.73
C PRO A 57 -2.34 13.79 -9.42
N TRP A 58 -1.45 13.93 -10.39
CA TRP A 58 -0.06 13.51 -10.34
C TRP A 58 0.18 11.99 -10.23
N GLU A 59 -0.70 11.18 -10.82
CA GLU A 59 -0.53 9.72 -10.90
C GLU A 59 0.77 9.31 -11.60
N ASP A 60 1.17 10.06 -12.63
CA ASP A 60 2.39 9.81 -13.40
C ASP A 60 3.65 10.05 -12.56
N GLU A 61 3.67 11.14 -11.80
CA GLU A 61 4.75 11.52 -10.88
C GLU A 61 4.88 10.49 -9.75
N ARG A 62 3.75 9.94 -9.28
CA ARG A 62 3.74 8.89 -8.25
C ARG A 62 4.12 7.50 -8.78
N SER A 63 4.22 7.32 -10.10
CA SER A 63 4.37 6.00 -10.71
C SER A 63 5.67 5.30 -10.34
N VAL A 64 6.78 6.04 -10.24
CA VAL A 64 8.10 5.48 -9.92
C VAL A 64 8.12 4.96 -8.49
N LEU A 65 7.71 5.78 -7.53
CA LEU A 65 7.64 5.38 -6.13
C LEU A 65 6.64 4.25 -5.90
N SER A 66 5.52 4.24 -6.64
CA SER A 66 4.56 3.14 -6.59
C SER A 66 5.13 1.81 -7.07
N ARG A 67 6.03 1.83 -8.06
CA ARG A 67 6.74 0.63 -8.53
C ARG A 67 7.74 0.12 -7.50
N ILE A 68 8.43 1.04 -6.81
CA ILE A 68 9.39 0.71 -5.74
C ILE A 68 8.66 0.06 -4.56
N LEU A 69 7.58 0.69 -4.09
CA LEU A 69 6.79 0.21 -2.94
C LEU A 69 5.86 -0.96 -3.27
N ARG A 70 5.64 -1.25 -4.57
CA ARG A 70 4.66 -2.23 -5.08
C ARG A 70 3.21 -1.93 -4.67
N ARG A 71 2.96 -0.70 -4.23
CA ARG A 71 1.66 -0.15 -3.87
C ARG A 71 1.71 1.37 -3.99
N PRO A 72 0.56 2.06 -4.03
CA PRO A 72 0.54 3.52 -3.92
C PRO A 72 1.24 3.99 -2.63
N PRO A 73 1.99 5.10 -2.67
CA PRO A 73 2.58 5.69 -1.48
C PRO A 73 1.49 6.25 -0.57
N GLU A 74 1.61 6.02 0.73
CA GLU A 74 0.71 6.45 1.79
C GLU A 74 1.44 7.37 2.78
N PRO A 75 0.72 8.23 3.53
CA PRO A 75 1.36 9.13 4.51
C PRO A 75 2.21 8.40 5.57
N GLY A 76 1.87 7.15 5.89
CA GLY A 76 2.64 6.31 6.82
C GLY A 76 4.05 5.97 6.33
N ASP A 77 4.31 6.09 5.02
CA ASP A 77 5.58 5.71 4.41
C ASP A 77 6.68 6.75 4.65
N VAL A 78 6.30 7.98 4.97
CA VAL A 78 7.21 9.12 5.08
C VAL A 78 8.32 8.84 6.08
N GLN A 79 8.00 8.21 7.21
CA GLN A 79 9.00 7.87 8.22
C GLN A 79 10.05 6.91 7.66
N GLU A 80 9.64 5.83 7.02
CA GLU A 80 10.56 4.83 6.46
C GLU A 80 11.35 5.40 5.27
N LEU A 81 10.70 6.19 4.41
CA LEU A 81 11.33 6.79 3.23
C LEU A 81 12.37 7.86 3.60
N LEU A 82 12.12 8.69 4.61
CA LEU A 82 13.03 9.77 5.00
C LEU A 82 14.10 9.33 5.99
N CYS A 83 13.73 8.52 6.98
CA CYS A 83 14.64 8.10 8.05
C CYS A 83 15.36 6.79 7.73
N GLY A 84 14.86 6.00 6.78
CA GLY A 84 15.37 4.68 6.47
C GLY A 84 14.98 3.62 7.52
N PRO A 85 15.41 2.37 7.32
CA PRO A 85 15.12 1.25 8.22
C PRO A 85 15.78 1.45 9.59
N ARG A 86 15.13 0.96 10.64
CA ARG A 86 15.68 1.06 12.01
C ARG A 86 16.93 0.19 12.13
N PRO A 87 17.94 0.61 12.92
CA PRO A 87 19.14 -0.18 13.14
C PRO A 87 18.85 -1.58 13.69
N ASP A 88 17.82 -1.71 14.54
CA ASP A 88 17.40 -2.97 15.16
C ASP A 88 16.82 -3.98 14.15
N ASP A 89 16.33 -3.49 13.00
CA ASP A 89 15.70 -4.30 11.95
C ASP A 89 16.73 -4.72 10.87
N LEU A 90 17.98 -4.26 10.98
CA LEU A 90 19.03 -4.56 10.00
C LEU A 90 19.67 -5.93 10.30
N PRO A 91 19.98 -6.73 9.26
CA PRO A 91 20.71 -7.97 9.43
C PRO A 91 22.17 -7.73 9.84
N ASP A 92 22.74 -8.66 10.61
CA ASP A 92 24.15 -8.63 11.02
C ASP A 92 25.13 -8.76 9.85
N GLU A 93 24.71 -9.49 8.80
CA GLU A 93 25.52 -9.74 7.61
C GLU A 93 25.83 -8.42 6.87
N PRO A 94 27.11 -7.99 6.77
CA PRO A 94 27.48 -6.67 6.29
C PRO A 94 27.08 -6.41 4.83
N ILE A 95 27.11 -7.44 3.98
CA ILE A 95 26.72 -7.32 2.57
C ILE A 95 25.22 -7.07 2.45
N HIS A 96 24.41 -7.79 3.23
CA HIS A 96 22.97 -7.62 3.22
C HIS A 96 22.57 -6.25 3.79
N ARG A 97 23.15 -5.87 4.93
CA ARG A 97 22.94 -4.56 5.54
C ARG A 97 23.24 -3.43 4.57
N ARG A 98 24.37 -3.51 3.85
CA ARG A 98 24.74 -2.50 2.84
C ARG A 98 23.69 -2.40 1.74
N ARG A 99 23.22 -3.53 1.20
CA ARG A 99 22.20 -3.53 0.12
C ARG A 99 20.90 -2.86 0.56
N ILE A 100 20.43 -3.15 1.77
CA ILE A 100 19.22 -2.53 2.33
C ILE A 100 19.40 -1.02 2.45
N LEU A 101 20.54 -0.56 2.97
CA LEU A 101 20.82 0.88 3.13
C LEU A 101 20.96 1.61 1.79
N GLU A 102 21.59 0.99 0.78
CA GLU A 102 21.64 1.56 -0.57
C GLU A 102 20.25 1.65 -1.20
N GLN A 103 19.40 0.63 -1.02
CA GLN A 103 18.02 0.69 -1.49
C GLN A 103 17.23 1.80 -0.78
N ALA A 104 17.41 1.97 0.53
CA ALA A 104 16.75 3.04 1.29
C ALA A 104 17.15 4.44 0.79
N LYS A 105 18.41 4.62 0.38
CA LYS A 105 18.86 5.89 -0.26
C LYS A 105 18.15 6.13 -1.59
N ILE A 106 18.04 5.11 -2.44
CA ILE A 106 17.32 5.22 -3.72
C ILE A 106 15.87 5.60 -3.44
N ASN A 107 15.18 4.88 -2.55
CA ASN A 107 13.79 5.16 -2.20
C ASN A 107 13.60 6.60 -1.72
N ARG A 108 14.54 7.11 -0.90
CA ARG A 108 14.51 8.50 -0.42
C ARG A 108 14.65 9.50 -1.56
N SER A 109 15.61 9.30 -2.47
CA SER A 109 15.81 10.20 -3.61
C SER A 109 14.58 10.28 -4.49
N GLU A 110 14.00 9.12 -4.82
CA GLU A 110 12.79 9.02 -5.64
C GLU A 110 11.57 9.67 -4.97
N PHE A 111 11.45 9.55 -3.64
CA PHE A 111 10.42 10.26 -2.89
C PHE A 111 10.60 11.79 -2.95
N VAL A 112 11.82 12.28 -2.78
CA VAL A 112 12.11 13.73 -2.84
C VAL A 112 11.83 14.27 -4.24
N GLU A 113 12.30 13.59 -5.29
CA GLU A 113 12.08 13.98 -6.68
C GLU A 113 10.58 14.03 -7.04
N MET A 114 9.80 13.04 -6.58
CA MET A 114 8.36 13.04 -6.74
C MET A 114 7.71 14.26 -6.08
N VAL A 115 8.07 14.55 -4.83
CA VAL A 115 7.51 15.71 -4.09
C VAL A 115 7.89 17.02 -4.77
N GLU A 116 9.15 17.18 -5.17
CA GLU A 116 9.64 18.39 -5.85
C GLU A 116 8.92 18.61 -7.19
N THR A 117 8.76 17.55 -7.98
CA THR A 117 8.06 17.63 -9.28
C THR A 117 6.60 18.05 -9.10
N ILE A 118 5.90 17.44 -8.13
CA ILE A 118 4.52 17.78 -7.80
C ILE A 118 4.38 19.22 -7.35
N LEU A 119 5.26 19.68 -6.46
CA LEU A 119 5.22 21.05 -5.95
C LEU A 119 5.50 22.08 -7.04
N ASN A 120 6.47 21.80 -7.93
CA ASN A 120 6.79 22.68 -9.06
C ASN A 120 5.64 22.74 -10.08
N SER A 121 5.01 21.61 -10.39
CA SER A 121 3.83 21.59 -11.27
C SER A 121 2.69 22.39 -10.66
N LYS A 122 2.41 22.20 -9.37
CA LYS A 122 1.37 22.94 -8.65
C LYS A 122 1.62 24.44 -8.67
N GLU A 123 2.86 24.87 -8.43
CA GLU A 123 3.21 26.29 -8.47
C GLU A 123 3.03 26.89 -9.87
N ALA A 124 3.35 26.14 -10.92
CA ALA A 124 3.13 26.57 -12.30
C ALA A 124 1.63 26.75 -12.59
N ASP A 125 0.79 25.79 -12.17
CA ASP A 125 -0.66 25.86 -12.33
C ASP A 125 -1.24 27.08 -11.59
N GLU A 126 -0.84 27.30 -10.33
CA GLU A 126 -1.27 28.47 -9.53
C GLU A 126 -0.86 29.81 -10.16
N ARG A 127 0.26 29.84 -10.88
CA ARG A 127 0.75 31.03 -11.59
C ARG A 127 -0.04 31.28 -12.87
N GLU A 128 -0.42 30.24 -13.60
CA GLU A 128 -1.28 30.37 -14.77
C GLU A 128 -2.67 30.85 -14.39
N ASP A 129 -3.27 30.28 -13.33
CA ASP A 129 -4.58 30.71 -12.83
C ASP A 129 -4.61 32.21 -12.49
N GLN A 130 -3.58 32.72 -11.82
CA GLN A 130 -3.44 34.16 -11.50
C GLN A 130 -3.30 35.08 -12.72
N LEU A 131 -2.86 34.56 -13.87
CA LEU A 131 -2.76 35.34 -15.11
C LEU A 131 -4.09 35.38 -15.87
N HIS A 132 -5.00 34.45 -15.57
CA HIS A 132 -6.28 34.28 -16.24
C HIS A 132 -7.48 34.84 -15.45
N ASP A 133 -7.28 35.21 -14.18
CA ASP A 133 -8.19 35.99 -13.32
C ASP A 133 -8.02 37.52 -13.47
#